data_AF-A0A915YH03-F1
#
_entry.id   AF-A0A915YH03-F1
#
_cell.length_a   1.000
_cell.length_b   1.000
_cell.length_c   1.000
_cell.angle_alpha   90.00
_cell.angle_beta   90.00
_cell.angle_gamma   90.00
#
_symmetry.space_group_name_H-M   'P 1'
#
loop_
_entity.id
_entity.type
_entity.pdbx_description
1 polymer ?
#
loop_
_entity_poly.entity_id
_entity_poly.type
_entity_poly.pdbx_seq_one_letter_code
_entity_poly.pdbx_strand_id
1 'polypeptide(L)'
;MKNKFQAFVIIVGLSIVFSSCYKETFVAAGTGLSDWSSASHSALAIPDYDVVFDQTKVNRVDLVIDARYWAILSSNINDIYGSGTSGGGRPAGGPGGGGGFSEETPIYVPCSWFFNGKEWYNVGIRYKGNSSLSSGYQSGNGKLPFRVKFDYYEDEFPEITGQTFYGFTDLSLSSNYDDPSFMREKVATDLFREFGVPAPQTAYYQLYIDYGEGPVYFGLYTFVEVVFDTMLEKQFGNNTGNCYKPDGNGAAWSTSNFSLADFEKKTNETNSDWSDIQAVYDALHAPSRTADTSLYKANLEAVFDVDLFLKYLAVNTTIQNWDTYGRMTHNYYLYNNPSTNLISWIPWDNNEAFQDGKMGGSLSFELDDVVEKDWPLIAYIANIPSYRAQYNAYIQDFINTTFEPNKMQTQYNGLKTIIQASVNKEVSGYTYLKGANDFDNAVTEIINHTSTRYTAADLYLN
;
A
#
# COMPACT_ATOMS: atom_id res chain seq x y z
N MET A 1 -30.43 -84.31 -3.37
CA MET A 1 -29.86 -83.23 -4.22
C MET A 1 -29.15 -82.25 -3.31
N LYS A 2 -27.85 -82.05 -3.56
CA LYS A 2 -26.94 -81.19 -2.78
C LYS A 2 -27.35 -79.73 -2.99
N ASN A 3 -27.51 -78.96 -1.92
CA ASN A 3 -27.35 -77.50 -2.02
C ASN A 3 -26.58 -76.98 -0.80
N LYS A 4 -25.54 -76.22 -1.14
CA LYS A 4 -24.46 -75.73 -0.28
C LYS A 4 -24.96 -74.53 0.53
N PHE A 5 -24.74 -74.54 1.85
CA PHE A 5 -24.85 -73.34 2.67
C PHE A 5 -23.43 -72.83 2.93
N GLN A 6 -23.09 -71.66 2.41
CA GLN A 6 -21.82 -70.97 2.64
C GLN A 6 -21.85 -70.33 4.04
N ALA A 7 -20.83 -70.62 4.85
CA ALA A 7 -20.59 -69.95 6.12
C ALA A 7 -19.88 -68.62 5.88
N PHE A 8 -20.49 -67.52 6.31
CA PHE A 8 -19.83 -66.22 6.43
C PHE A 8 -19.23 -66.09 7.83
N VAL A 9 -17.91 -66.02 7.91
CA VAL A 9 -17.17 -65.69 9.13
C VAL A 9 -17.08 -64.17 9.22
N ILE A 10 -17.73 -63.57 10.23
CA ILE A 10 -17.60 -62.15 10.54
C ILE A 10 -16.33 -61.99 11.40
N ILE A 11 -15.28 -61.43 10.80
CA ILE A 11 -14.08 -60.99 11.52
C ILE A 11 -14.37 -59.58 12.03
N VAL A 12 -14.55 -59.43 13.34
CA VAL A 12 -14.62 -58.12 14.00
C VAL A 12 -13.19 -57.60 14.14
N GLY A 13 -12.81 -56.66 13.28
CA GLY A 13 -11.55 -55.92 13.40
C GLY A 13 -11.63 -54.94 14.57
N LEU A 14 -10.80 -55.15 15.59
CA LEU A 14 -10.65 -54.24 16.71
C LEU A 14 -9.75 -53.07 16.25
N SER A 15 -10.34 -51.94 15.89
CA SER A 15 -9.60 -50.71 15.56
C SER A 15 -9.05 -50.10 16.85
N ILE A 16 -7.76 -50.31 17.13
CA ILE A 16 -7.05 -49.63 18.21
C ILE A 16 -6.80 -48.20 17.74
N VAL A 17 -7.58 -47.24 18.26
CA VAL A 17 -7.33 -45.81 18.07
C VAL A 17 -6.18 -45.44 19.00
N PHE A 18 -4.98 -45.27 18.45
CA PHE A 18 -3.88 -44.62 19.17
C PHE A 18 -4.21 -43.13 19.29
N SER A 19 -4.80 -42.73 20.42
CA SER A 19 -4.84 -41.33 20.82
C SER A 19 -3.45 -40.95 21.31
N SER A 20 -2.63 -40.35 20.43
CA SER A 20 -1.42 -39.67 20.85
C SER A 20 -1.83 -38.37 21.54
N CYS A 21 -1.96 -38.39 22.87
CA CYS A 21 -1.96 -37.17 23.66
C CYS A 21 -0.57 -36.54 23.59
N TYR A 22 -0.32 -35.72 22.57
CA TYR A 22 0.80 -34.80 22.61
C TYR A 22 0.49 -33.76 23.69
N LYS A 23 1.37 -33.65 24.67
CA LYS A 23 1.33 -32.58 25.66
C LYS A 23 1.77 -31.30 24.96
N GLU A 24 0.83 -30.48 24.53
CA GLU A 24 1.13 -29.14 24.05
C GLU A 24 1.71 -28.34 25.23
N THR A 25 2.98 -28.00 25.15
CA THR A 25 3.62 -27.08 26.09
C THR A 25 3.30 -25.67 25.64
N PHE A 26 2.38 -25.01 26.34
CA PHE A 26 2.11 -23.59 26.13
C PHE A 26 3.35 -22.78 26.51
N VAL A 27 3.93 -22.08 25.54
CA VAL A 27 4.97 -21.08 25.74
C VAL A 27 4.28 -19.73 25.78
N ALA A 28 4.39 -19.01 26.89
CA ALA A 28 3.79 -17.67 26.98
C ALA A 28 4.58 -16.69 26.11
N ALA A 29 3.89 -15.77 25.43
CA ALA A 29 4.53 -14.70 24.67
C ALA A 29 5.52 -13.91 25.54
N GLY A 30 6.71 -13.62 25.00
CA GLY A 30 7.81 -12.98 25.70
C GLY A 30 8.68 -13.93 26.55
N THR A 31 8.40 -15.23 26.61
CA THR A 31 9.20 -16.17 27.42
C THR A 31 10.65 -16.21 26.93
N GLY A 32 11.58 -15.80 27.79
CA GLY A 32 13.01 -15.79 27.47
C GLY A 32 13.51 -14.56 26.71
N LEU A 33 12.62 -13.60 26.42
CA LEU A 33 12.93 -12.37 25.68
C LEU A 33 13.02 -11.20 26.66
N SER A 34 14.24 -10.73 26.97
CA SER A 34 14.48 -9.75 28.04
C SER A 34 13.84 -8.38 27.80
N ASP A 35 13.66 -8.03 26.53
CA ASP A 35 13.23 -6.70 26.13
C ASP A 35 11.73 -6.65 25.81
N TRP A 36 11.04 -7.79 25.92
CA TRP A 36 9.61 -7.91 25.65
C TRP A 36 8.78 -7.11 26.65
N SER A 37 7.91 -6.25 26.13
CA SER A 37 6.93 -5.53 26.95
C SER A 37 5.56 -5.50 26.31
N SER A 38 4.50 -5.42 27.13
CA SER A 38 3.13 -5.30 26.62
C SER A 38 2.91 -4.06 25.77
N ALA A 39 3.68 -2.99 25.97
CA ALA A 39 3.51 -1.74 25.22
C ALA A 39 4.23 -1.74 23.87
N SER A 40 5.28 -2.56 23.70
CA SER A 40 6.13 -2.54 22.51
C SER A 40 6.02 -3.78 21.64
N HIS A 41 5.75 -4.95 22.23
CA HIS A 41 5.79 -6.23 21.54
C HIS A 41 4.47 -6.96 21.51
N SER A 42 3.57 -6.74 22.45
CA SER A 42 2.37 -7.57 22.54
C SER A 42 1.29 -7.16 21.54
N ALA A 43 0.44 -8.11 21.13
CA ALA A 43 -0.81 -7.86 20.41
C ALA A 43 -1.82 -7.04 21.22
N LEU A 44 -1.60 -6.89 22.53
CA LEU A 44 -2.37 -6.00 23.39
C LEU A 44 -1.81 -4.56 23.42
N ALA A 45 -0.70 -4.30 22.72
CA ALA A 45 -0.16 -2.96 22.59
C ALA A 45 -1.17 -2.09 21.83
N ILE A 46 -1.44 -0.90 22.37
CA ILE A 46 -2.19 0.12 21.64
C ILE A 46 -1.23 0.71 20.60
N PRO A 47 -1.61 0.84 19.31
CA PRO A 47 -0.76 1.41 18.28
C PRO A 47 -0.18 2.78 18.68
N ASP A 48 1.15 2.85 18.79
CA ASP A 48 1.89 4.05 19.18
C ASP A 48 2.41 4.79 17.94
N TYR A 49 1.55 5.62 17.36
CA TYR A 49 1.87 6.41 16.17
C TYR A 49 2.99 7.43 16.42
N ASP A 50 3.14 7.96 17.63
CA ASP A 50 4.17 8.96 17.93
C ASP A 50 5.57 8.33 17.93
N VAL A 51 5.65 7.04 18.26
CA VAL A 51 6.91 6.28 18.22
C VAL A 51 7.21 5.75 16.82
N VAL A 52 6.24 5.10 16.16
CA VAL A 52 6.44 4.44 14.85
C VAL A 52 6.39 5.43 13.69
N PHE A 53 5.55 6.44 13.78
CA PHE A 53 5.38 7.46 12.76
C PHE A 53 5.75 8.85 13.29
N ASP A 54 6.89 8.95 13.97
CA ASP A 54 7.43 10.24 14.44
C ASP A 54 7.65 11.19 13.26
N GLN A 55 6.88 12.29 13.26
CA GLN A 55 6.87 13.27 12.18
C GLN A 55 8.03 14.27 12.26
N THR A 56 8.79 14.26 13.35
CA THR A 56 9.74 15.34 13.70
C THR A 56 11.20 14.97 13.46
N LYS A 57 11.50 13.70 13.19
CA LYS A 57 12.86 13.20 13.03
C LYS A 57 12.93 12.07 12.01
N VAL A 58 14.16 11.70 11.64
CA VAL A 58 14.42 10.43 10.95
C VAL A 58 14.72 9.38 12.01
N ASN A 59 13.89 8.34 12.04
CA ASN A 59 14.11 7.15 12.87
C ASN A 59 15.27 6.31 12.34
N ARG A 60 15.81 5.41 13.17
CA ARG A 60 16.80 4.41 12.74
C ARG A 60 16.30 3.02 13.08
N VAL A 61 16.49 2.10 12.14
CA VAL A 61 16.29 0.67 12.37
C VAL A 61 17.51 -0.09 11.88
N ASP A 62 17.90 -1.11 12.64
CA ASP A 62 18.95 -2.04 12.28
C ASP A 62 18.36 -3.45 12.15
N LEU A 63 18.57 -4.10 11.02
CA LEU A 63 18.15 -5.47 10.77
C LEU A 63 19.38 -6.38 10.79
N VAL A 64 19.25 -7.52 11.47
CA VAL A 64 20.25 -8.59 11.39
C VAL A 64 19.61 -9.80 10.73
N ILE A 65 20.13 -10.18 9.57
CA ILE A 65 19.66 -11.29 8.76
C ILE A 65 20.78 -12.33 8.73
N ASP A 66 20.51 -13.57 9.14
CA ASP A 66 21.50 -14.65 9.00
C ASP A 66 21.92 -14.77 7.52
N ALA A 67 23.22 -14.91 7.27
CA ALA A 67 23.76 -14.99 5.91
C ALA A 67 23.08 -16.06 5.03
N ARG A 68 22.58 -17.15 5.64
CA ARG A 68 21.78 -18.18 4.95
C ARG A 68 20.44 -17.63 4.47
N TYR A 69 19.73 -16.87 5.30
CA TYR A 69 18.46 -16.25 4.95
C TYR A 69 18.65 -15.11 3.93
N TRP A 70 19.75 -14.37 4.04
CA TRP A 70 20.12 -13.39 3.01
C TRP A 70 20.37 -14.04 1.64
N ALA A 71 21.06 -15.18 1.63
CA ALA A 71 21.26 -15.95 0.40
C ALA A 71 19.94 -16.48 -0.17
N ILE A 72 18.99 -16.90 0.67
CA ILE A 72 17.64 -17.32 0.27
C ILE A 72 16.87 -16.16 -0.36
N LEU A 73 16.83 -14.98 0.27
CA LEU A 73 16.21 -13.77 -0.30
C LEU A 73 16.82 -13.40 -1.66
N SER A 74 18.15 -13.46 -1.74
CA SER A 74 18.90 -13.11 -2.96
C SER A 74 18.65 -14.12 -4.09
N SER A 75 18.56 -15.41 -3.78
CA SER A 75 18.20 -16.43 -4.76
C SER A 75 16.77 -16.25 -5.26
N ASN A 76 15.81 -16.04 -4.35
CA ASN A 76 14.41 -15.89 -4.73
C ASN A 76 14.20 -14.70 -5.68
N ILE A 77 14.81 -13.54 -5.41
CA ILE A 77 14.68 -12.41 -6.33
C ILE A 77 15.40 -12.63 -7.67
N ASN A 78 16.51 -13.39 -7.68
CA ASN A 78 17.18 -13.82 -8.91
C ASN A 78 16.34 -14.83 -9.70
N ASP A 79 15.59 -15.71 -9.03
CA ASP A 79 14.71 -16.66 -9.70
C ASP A 79 13.53 -15.92 -10.36
N ILE A 80 13.00 -14.90 -9.69
CA ILE A 80 11.90 -14.06 -10.20
C ILE A 80 12.38 -13.15 -11.36
N TYR A 81 13.55 -12.50 -11.26
CA TYR A 81 13.97 -11.45 -12.20
C TYR A 81 15.35 -11.63 -12.87
N GLY A 82 16.18 -12.58 -12.42
CA GLY A 82 17.57 -12.73 -12.82
C GLY A 82 17.80 -13.49 -14.13
N SER A 83 16.83 -14.28 -14.61
CA SER A 83 16.90 -14.85 -15.95
C SER A 83 16.40 -13.84 -16.99
N GLY A 84 17.29 -13.39 -17.89
CA GLY A 84 16.99 -12.43 -18.97
C GLY A 84 16.01 -12.93 -20.05
N THR A 85 15.06 -13.81 -19.70
CA THR A 85 14.03 -14.39 -20.57
C THR A 85 12.64 -13.79 -20.39
N SER A 86 12.46 -12.70 -19.64
CA SER A 86 11.31 -11.82 -19.82
C SER A 86 11.59 -10.79 -20.93
N GLY A 87 11.94 -11.30 -22.12
CA GLY A 87 11.81 -10.57 -23.38
C GLY A 87 10.34 -10.46 -23.79
N GLY A 88 9.49 -9.95 -22.89
CA GLY A 88 8.17 -9.45 -23.22
C GLY A 88 8.36 -8.00 -23.62
N GLY A 89 8.46 -7.74 -24.93
CA GLY A 89 8.50 -6.37 -25.43
C GLY A 89 7.39 -5.56 -24.79
N ARG A 90 7.72 -4.35 -24.30
CA ARG A 90 6.74 -3.33 -23.91
C ARG A 90 5.60 -3.34 -24.92
N PRO A 91 4.38 -3.79 -24.59
CA PRO A 91 3.24 -3.39 -25.37
C PRO A 91 3.11 -1.90 -25.12
N ALA A 92 3.04 -1.12 -26.20
CA ALA A 92 2.83 0.32 -26.11
C ALA A 92 1.65 0.60 -25.16
N GLY A 93 1.90 1.46 -24.17
CA GLY A 93 0.89 1.94 -23.24
C GLY A 93 -0.26 2.58 -24.01
N GLY A 94 -1.35 1.84 -24.12
CA GLY A 94 -2.67 2.37 -24.39
C GLY A 94 -3.47 2.39 -23.08
N PRO A 95 -4.48 3.26 -22.96
CA PRO A 95 -5.33 3.28 -21.78
C PRO A 95 -6.02 1.91 -21.66
N GLY A 96 -5.75 1.16 -20.59
CA GLY A 96 -6.31 -0.17 -20.34
C GLY A 96 -5.39 -1.38 -20.61
N GLY A 97 -4.07 -1.19 -20.70
CA GLY A 97 -3.11 -2.28 -20.92
C GLY A 97 -2.58 -2.93 -19.62
N GLY A 98 -3.37 -3.80 -18.99
CA GLY A 98 -2.88 -4.72 -17.95
C GLY A 98 -1.92 -5.76 -18.53
N GLY A 99 -0.62 -5.48 -18.50
CA GLY A 99 0.43 -6.46 -18.77
C GLY A 99 0.75 -7.23 -17.49
N GLY A 100 0.50 -8.54 -17.49
CA GLY A 100 0.75 -9.42 -16.35
C GLY A 100 2.21 -9.36 -15.87
N PHE A 101 2.37 -9.04 -14.59
CA PHE A 101 3.64 -9.08 -13.88
C PHE A 101 3.96 -10.52 -13.46
N SER A 102 5.18 -10.79 -13.01
CA SER A 102 5.46 -12.06 -12.33
C SER A 102 4.55 -12.16 -11.10
N GLU A 103 3.58 -13.08 -11.13
CA GLU A 103 2.61 -13.28 -10.03
C GLU A 103 3.27 -13.78 -8.72
N GLU A 104 4.54 -14.16 -8.78
CA GLU A 104 5.27 -14.67 -7.62
C GLU A 104 5.60 -13.56 -6.63
N THR A 105 4.90 -13.57 -5.50
CA THR A 105 5.22 -12.75 -4.34
C THR A 105 6.53 -13.24 -3.72
N PRO A 106 7.53 -12.35 -3.49
CA PRO A 106 8.78 -12.75 -2.85
C PRO A 106 8.56 -13.38 -1.47
N ILE A 107 9.43 -14.33 -1.12
CA ILE A 107 9.31 -15.09 0.13
C ILE A 107 9.73 -14.28 1.36
N TYR A 108 9.14 -14.58 2.51
CA TYR A 108 9.60 -14.11 3.81
C TYR A 108 10.80 -14.94 4.30
N VAL A 109 11.73 -14.26 4.98
CA VAL A 109 12.77 -14.86 5.82
C VAL A 109 12.77 -14.20 7.20
N PRO A 110 13.24 -14.87 8.26
CA PRO A 110 13.30 -14.27 9.58
C PRO A 110 14.52 -13.33 9.71
N CYS A 111 14.35 -12.26 10.48
CA CYS A 111 15.41 -11.36 10.90
C CYS A 111 15.22 -10.90 12.36
N SER A 112 16.30 -10.44 12.99
CA SER A 112 16.21 -9.63 14.21
C SER A 112 16.06 -8.16 13.82
N TRP A 113 15.09 -7.49 14.41
CA TRP A 113 14.76 -6.10 14.14
C TRP A 113 15.06 -5.25 15.37
N PHE A 114 15.98 -4.29 15.26
CA PHE A 114 16.39 -3.44 16.37
C PHE A 114 15.90 -2.01 16.18
N PHE A 115 15.25 -1.50 17.23
CA PHE A 115 14.76 -0.12 17.27
C PHE A 115 14.75 0.41 18.70
N ASN A 116 15.29 1.61 18.92
CA ASN A 116 15.37 2.27 20.23
C ASN A 116 15.87 1.36 21.38
N GLY A 117 16.91 0.56 21.08
CA GLY A 117 17.56 -0.32 22.06
C GLY A 117 16.76 -1.56 22.44
N LYS A 118 15.71 -1.92 21.68
CA LYS A 118 14.97 -3.18 21.82
C LYS A 118 15.10 -4.01 20.56
N GLU A 119 15.01 -5.33 20.73
CA GLU A 119 14.91 -6.30 19.67
C GLU A 119 13.48 -6.80 19.49
N TRP A 120 13.04 -6.94 18.25
CA TRP A 120 11.90 -7.75 17.83
C TRP A 120 12.45 -8.99 17.13
N TYR A 121 12.01 -10.15 17.58
CA TYR A 121 12.66 -11.42 17.31
C TYR A 121 11.95 -12.14 16.17
N ASN A 122 12.69 -12.83 15.30
CA ASN A 122 12.15 -13.62 14.19
C ASN A 122 11.09 -12.87 13.36
N VAL A 123 11.35 -11.59 13.08
CA VAL A 123 10.46 -10.75 12.28
C VAL A 123 10.53 -11.23 10.83
N GLY A 124 9.37 -11.39 10.19
CA GLY A 124 9.31 -11.72 8.77
C GLY A 124 9.65 -10.51 7.92
N ILE A 125 10.67 -10.63 7.08
CA ILE A 125 10.99 -9.64 6.04
C ILE A 125 11.02 -10.27 4.65
N ARG A 126 10.49 -9.55 3.66
CA ARG A 126 10.55 -9.90 2.23
C ARG A 126 10.67 -8.67 1.36
N TYR A 127 11.10 -8.85 0.11
CA TYR A 127 10.94 -7.81 -0.91
C TYR A 127 9.46 -7.59 -1.27
N LYS A 128 9.14 -6.38 -1.74
CA LYS A 128 7.78 -6.00 -2.18
C LYS A 128 7.80 -5.17 -3.46
N GLY A 129 6.62 -4.94 -4.02
CA GLY A 129 6.43 -4.01 -5.13
C GLY A 129 6.72 -4.63 -6.48
N ASN A 130 6.58 -3.81 -7.52
CA ASN A 130 6.64 -4.25 -8.90
C ASN A 130 7.76 -3.49 -9.65
N SER A 131 7.47 -2.33 -10.23
CA SER A 131 8.46 -1.52 -10.96
C SER A 131 9.67 -1.13 -10.10
N SER A 132 9.45 -0.71 -8.85
CA SER A 132 10.51 -0.35 -7.91
C SER A 132 11.43 -1.53 -7.57
N LEU A 133 10.89 -2.75 -7.52
CA LEU A 133 11.63 -3.96 -7.22
C LEU A 133 12.39 -4.45 -8.45
N SER A 134 11.66 -4.71 -9.54
CA SER A 134 12.20 -5.23 -10.79
C SER A 134 13.24 -4.28 -11.40
N SER A 135 12.93 -2.99 -11.53
CA SER A 135 13.85 -2.00 -12.12
C SER A 135 15.04 -1.72 -11.21
N GLY A 136 14.81 -1.64 -9.88
CA GLY A 136 15.88 -1.51 -8.90
C GLY A 136 16.88 -2.66 -9.03
N TYR A 137 16.38 -3.89 -8.98
CA TYR A 137 17.18 -5.10 -9.09
C TYR A 137 17.92 -5.20 -10.42
N GLN A 138 17.23 -5.00 -11.55
CA GLN A 138 17.82 -5.06 -12.89
C GLN A 138 18.90 -3.99 -13.12
N SER A 139 18.80 -2.84 -12.45
CA SER A 139 19.82 -1.79 -12.49
C SER A 139 21.03 -2.06 -11.57
N GLY A 140 21.02 -3.17 -10.82
CA GLY A 140 22.06 -3.49 -9.84
C GLY A 140 22.00 -2.60 -8.59
N ASN A 141 20.85 -1.97 -8.33
CA ASN A 141 20.64 -1.13 -7.15
C ASN A 141 20.06 -1.97 -6.00
N GLY A 142 20.79 -2.05 -4.90
CA GLY A 142 20.40 -2.77 -3.69
C GLY A 142 19.40 -2.04 -2.80
N LYS A 143 19.05 -0.79 -3.11
CA LYS A 143 18.02 -0.02 -2.38
C LYS A 143 16.61 -0.48 -2.74
N LEU A 144 16.26 -1.70 -2.38
CA LEU A 144 14.98 -2.33 -2.75
C LEU A 144 13.94 -2.17 -1.64
N PRO A 145 12.65 -2.07 -1.98
CA PRO A 145 11.59 -1.93 -0.98
C PRO A 145 11.24 -3.26 -0.31
N PHE A 146 10.84 -3.19 0.97
CA PHE A 146 10.54 -4.36 1.80
C PHE A 146 9.11 -4.33 2.36
N ARG A 147 8.58 -5.52 2.65
CA ARG A 147 7.42 -5.72 3.51
C ARG A 147 7.88 -6.44 4.76
N VAL A 148 7.38 -5.99 5.91
CA VAL A 148 7.72 -6.52 7.23
C VAL A 148 6.45 -6.97 7.92
N LYS A 149 6.51 -8.13 8.59
CA LYS A 149 5.43 -8.67 9.42
C LYS A 149 6.02 -9.23 10.72
N PHE A 150 5.66 -8.64 11.85
CA PHE A 150 6.32 -8.85 13.14
C PHE A 150 5.96 -10.18 13.81
N ASP A 151 4.82 -10.76 13.47
CA ASP A 151 4.29 -12.03 13.96
C ASP A 151 4.37 -13.16 12.91
N TYR A 152 5.06 -12.95 11.77
CA TYR A 152 5.04 -13.90 10.64
C TYR A 152 5.42 -15.32 11.02
N TYR A 153 6.40 -15.47 11.93
CA TYR A 153 6.94 -16.77 12.35
C TYR A 153 6.43 -17.21 13.72
N GLU A 154 5.31 -16.68 14.22
CA GLU A 154 4.82 -17.01 15.56
C GLU A 154 4.42 -18.48 15.75
N ASP A 155 3.99 -19.16 14.68
CA ASP A 155 3.69 -20.60 14.71
C ASP A 155 4.97 -21.45 14.89
N GLU A 156 6.11 -20.96 14.39
CA GLU A 156 7.42 -21.61 14.51
C GLU A 156 8.13 -21.24 15.82
N PHE A 157 7.93 -20.02 16.30
CA PHE A 157 8.53 -19.45 17.52
C PHE A 157 7.44 -18.93 18.46
N PRO A 158 6.81 -19.80 19.28
CA PRO A 158 5.66 -19.42 20.10
C PRO A 158 5.99 -18.38 21.19
N GLU A 159 7.26 -18.13 21.50
CA GLU A 159 7.67 -17.01 22.35
C GLU A 159 7.38 -15.63 21.73
N ILE A 160 7.17 -15.52 20.41
CA ILE A 160 6.78 -14.27 19.74
C ILE A 160 5.30 -14.21 19.36
N THR A 161 4.44 -15.10 19.89
CA THR A 161 3.00 -15.06 19.60
C THR A 161 2.40 -13.70 19.90
N GLY A 162 1.72 -13.13 18.89
CA GLY A 162 1.17 -11.79 18.89
C GLY A 162 2.24 -10.70 18.92
N GLN A 163 3.41 -10.91 18.32
CA GLN A 163 4.44 -9.88 18.29
C GLN A 163 4.05 -8.71 17.37
N THR A 164 4.00 -7.50 17.92
CA THR A 164 3.76 -6.24 17.20
C THR A 164 4.96 -5.32 17.35
N PHE A 165 5.11 -4.35 16.45
CA PHE A 165 6.00 -3.21 16.60
C PHE A 165 5.22 -2.03 17.16
N TYR A 166 5.16 -1.91 18.49
CA TYR A 166 4.37 -0.90 19.17
C TYR A 166 2.90 -0.86 18.71
N GLY A 167 2.28 -2.04 18.59
CA GLY A 167 0.89 -2.21 18.17
C GLY A 167 0.66 -2.33 16.67
N PHE A 168 1.69 -2.24 15.83
CA PHE A 168 1.61 -2.48 14.38
C PHE A 168 2.12 -3.88 14.04
N THR A 169 1.33 -4.72 13.36
CA THR A 169 1.79 -6.07 12.95
C THR A 169 2.56 -6.03 11.63
N ASP A 170 2.22 -5.09 10.75
CA ASP A 170 2.83 -4.98 9.42
C ASP A 170 3.32 -3.56 9.10
N LEU A 171 4.42 -3.47 8.35
CA LEU A 171 4.90 -2.22 7.78
C LEU A 171 5.35 -2.39 6.32
N SER A 172 5.15 -1.35 5.52
CA SER A 172 5.67 -1.26 4.14
C SER A 172 6.84 -0.27 4.10
N LEU A 173 7.99 -0.73 3.62
CA LEU A 173 9.21 0.08 3.52
C LEU A 173 9.43 0.46 2.06
N SER A 174 9.10 1.70 1.71
CA SER A 174 9.29 2.24 0.37
C SER A 174 10.70 2.80 0.21
N SER A 175 11.37 2.40 -0.88
CA SER A 175 12.77 2.74 -1.16
C SER A 175 12.98 4.15 -1.73
N ASN A 176 11.89 4.92 -1.91
CA ASN A 176 11.87 6.19 -2.63
C ASN A 176 12.36 6.05 -4.08
N TYR A 177 12.02 4.92 -4.72
CA TYR A 177 12.27 4.70 -6.14
C TYR A 177 11.64 5.82 -6.97
N ASP A 178 12.43 6.34 -7.93
CA ASP A 178 12.07 7.42 -8.84
C ASP A 178 11.73 8.78 -8.17
N ASP A 179 12.08 8.96 -6.90
CA ASP A 179 11.88 10.20 -6.16
C ASP A 179 13.21 10.72 -5.56
N PRO A 180 13.95 11.56 -6.29
CA PRO A 180 15.18 12.17 -5.76
C PRO A 180 14.93 13.16 -4.61
N SER A 181 13.68 13.59 -4.38
CA SER A 181 13.33 14.45 -3.24
C SER A 181 13.11 13.66 -1.95
N PHE A 182 12.85 12.35 -2.04
CA PHE A 182 12.39 11.50 -0.93
C PHE A 182 11.10 11.98 -0.26
N MET A 183 10.36 12.94 -0.84
CA MET A 183 9.22 13.60 -0.21
C MET A 183 7.87 13.23 -0.82
N ARG A 184 7.81 12.69 -2.04
CA ARG A 184 6.54 12.54 -2.78
C ARG A 184 5.54 11.65 -2.06
N GLU A 185 5.95 10.44 -1.69
CA GLU A 185 5.10 9.48 -0.96
C GLU A 185 4.58 10.10 0.34
N LYS A 186 5.49 10.69 1.12
CA LYS A 186 5.17 11.27 2.42
C LYS A 186 4.19 12.44 2.27
N VAL A 187 4.54 13.43 1.46
CA VAL A 187 3.78 14.67 1.34
C VAL A 187 2.43 14.40 0.70
N ALA A 188 2.35 13.60 -0.38
CA ALA A 188 1.06 13.28 -1.00
C ALA A 188 0.11 12.61 0.00
N THR A 189 0.60 11.62 0.75
CA THR A 189 -0.19 10.92 1.76
C THR A 189 -0.61 11.82 2.92
N ASP A 190 0.27 12.73 3.35
CA ASP A 190 -0.05 13.74 4.37
C ASP A 190 -1.12 14.72 3.89
N LEU A 191 -1.08 15.18 2.62
CA LEU A 191 -2.07 16.09 2.04
C LEU A 191 -3.45 15.44 1.91
N PHE A 192 -3.52 14.17 1.51
CA PHE A 192 -4.79 13.43 1.52
C PHE A 192 -5.40 13.43 2.92
N ARG A 193 -4.61 13.05 3.93
CA ARG A 193 -5.05 12.97 5.32
C ARG A 193 -5.47 14.33 5.87
N GLU A 194 -4.67 15.37 5.63
CA GLU A 194 -4.95 16.73 6.10
C GLU A 194 -6.23 17.29 5.48
N PHE A 195 -6.52 16.93 4.23
CA PHE A 195 -7.77 17.34 3.57
C PHE A 195 -8.97 16.44 3.94
N GLY A 196 -8.76 15.40 4.75
CA GLY A 196 -9.81 14.52 5.26
C GLY A 196 -10.14 13.34 4.34
N VAL A 197 -9.17 12.89 3.53
CA VAL A 197 -9.20 11.60 2.84
C VAL A 197 -8.41 10.60 3.70
N PRO A 198 -9.00 9.47 4.15
CA PRO A 198 -8.28 8.49 4.93
C PRO A 198 -7.07 7.95 4.15
N ALA A 199 -5.88 8.07 4.72
CA ALA A 199 -4.64 7.66 4.08
C ALA A 199 -3.62 7.12 5.12
N PRO A 200 -2.68 6.22 4.72
CA PRO A 200 -1.67 5.67 5.61
C PRO A 200 -0.79 6.72 6.31
N GLN A 201 -0.36 6.48 7.55
CA GLN A 201 0.71 7.28 8.15
C GLN A 201 2.08 6.95 7.53
N THR A 202 2.97 7.94 7.46
CA THR A 202 4.32 7.75 6.95
C THR A 202 5.38 8.41 7.81
N ALA A 203 6.57 7.80 7.88
CA ALA A 203 7.72 8.38 8.57
C ALA A 203 9.04 7.96 7.92
N TYR A 204 10.10 8.73 8.19
CA TYR A 204 11.42 8.48 7.63
C TYR A 204 12.26 7.60 8.52
N TYR A 205 12.94 6.64 7.90
CA TYR A 205 13.86 5.73 8.57
C TYR A 205 15.20 5.63 7.84
N GLN A 206 16.29 5.72 8.58
CA GLN A 206 17.58 5.17 8.16
C GLN A 206 17.52 3.65 8.34
N LEU A 207 17.68 2.91 7.24
CA LEU A 207 17.72 1.45 7.25
C LEU A 207 19.17 0.96 7.23
N TYR A 208 19.54 0.18 8.24
CA TYR A 208 20.79 -0.55 8.29
C TYR A 208 20.50 -2.05 8.25
N ILE A 209 21.26 -2.81 7.46
CA ILE A 209 21.13 -4.27 7.39
C ILE A 209 22.52 -4.91 7.57
N ASP A 210 22.62 -5.82 8.53
CA ASP A 210 23.75 -6.74 8.69
C ASP A 210 23.32 -8.11 8.19
N TYR A 211 24.00 -8.59 7.14
CA TYR A 211 23.79 -9.92 6.56
C TYR A 211 25.02 -10.84 6.72
N GLY A 212 25.85 -10.58 7.74
CA GLY A 212 27.06 -11.34 8.06
C GLY A 212 28.37 -10.57 7.85
N GLU A 213 28.31 -9.32 7.42
CA GLU A 213 29.47 -8.45 7.15
C GLU A 213 29.49 -7.20 8.06
N GLY A 214 28.58 -7.11 9.02
CA GLY A 214 28.34 -5.90 9.81
C GLY A 214 27.24 -5.02 9.19
N PRO A 215 26.75 -4.00 9.93
CA PRO A 215 25.64 -3.17 9.49
C PRO A 215 26.04 -2.27 8.30
N VAL A 216 25.34 -2.44 7.18
CA VAL A 216 25.46 -1.61 5.97
C VAL A 216 24.29 -0.64 5.91
N TYR A 217 24.55 0.63 5.58
CA TYR A 217 23.49 1.61 5.35
C TYR A 217 22.84 1.39 3.99
N PHE A 218 21.56 0.99 3.98
CA PHE A 218 20.78 0.76 2.76
C PHE A 218 20.10 2.03 2.25
N GLY A 219 20.15 3.12 3.02
CA GLY A 219 19.60 4.42 2.65
C GLY A 219 18.46 4.90 3.55
N LEU A 220 17.94 6.07 3.20
CA LEU A 220 16.72 6.67 3.72
C LEU A 220 15.50 6.05 3.04
N TYR A 221 14.62 5.46 3.85
CA TYR A 221 13.36 4.85 3.44
C TYR A 221 12.18 5.64 3.98
N THR A 222 11.05 5.52 3.28
CA THR A 222 9.75 6.00 3.76
C THR A 222 8.98 4.78 4.25
N PHE A 223 8.77 4.70 5.55
CA PHE A 223 7.94 3.67 6.17
C PHE A 223 6.49 4.10 6.06
N VAL A 224 5.64 3.17 5.64
CA VAL A 224 4.23 3.39 5.33
C VAL A 224 3.41 2.41 6.14
N GLU A 225 2.45 2.94 6.89
CA GLU A 225 1.41 2.18 7.59
C GLU A 225 0.68 1.26 6.62
N VAL A 226 0.29 0.08 7.08
CA VAL A 226 -0.50 -0.85 6.29
C VAL A 226 -1.97 -0.56 6.48
N VAL A 227 -2.69 -0.36 5.37
CA VAL A 227 -4.11 0.01 5.38
C VAL A 227 -4.94 -0.95 6.25
N PHE A 228 -4.83 -2.25 6.01
CA PHE A 228 -5.65 -3.28 6.66
C PHE A 228 -5.10 -3.78 8.01
N ASP A 229 -4.15 -3.06 8.60
CA ASP A 229 -3.66 -3.30 9.97
C ASP A 229 -4.37 -2.32 10.93
N THR A 230 -3.66 -1.29 11.39
CA THR A 230 -4.15 -0.33 12.39
C THR A 230 -4.98 0.81 11.81
N MET A 231 -4.78 1.14 10.53
CA MET A 231 -5.35 2.34 9.91
C MET A 231 -6.89 2.30 9.89
N LEU A 232 -7.49 1.15 9.55
CA LEU A 232 -8.94 1.01 9.47
C LEU A 232 -9.61 1.34 10.80
N GLU A 233 -9.12 0.76 11.90
CA GLU A 233 -9.63 1.05 13.24
C GLU A 233 -9.42 2.52 13.61
N LYS A 234 -8.21 3.06 13.34
CA LYS A 234 -7.87 4.43 13.71
C LYS A 234 -8.70 5.49 12.99
N GLN A 235 -8.97 5.30 11.70
CA GLN A 235 -9.57 6.33 10.85
C GLN A 235 -11.05 6.09 10.55
N PHE A 236 -11.53 4.84 10.62
CA PHE A 236 -12.95 4.51 10.41
C PHE A 236 -13.65 4.05 11.71
N GLY A 237 -12.91 3.84 12.81
CA GLY A 237 -13.46 3.38 14.09
C GLY A 237 -13.90 1.92 14.09
N ASN A 238 -13.55 1.18 13.03
CA ASN A 238 -13.88 -0.24 12.85
C ASN A 238 -12.97 -0.83 11.77
N ASN A 239 -12.38 -2.00 12.00
CA ASN A 239 -11.55 -2.74 11.04
C ASN A 239 -12.14 -4.09 10.56
N THR A 240 -13.41 -4.39 10.86
CA THR A 240 -14.04 -5.69 10.55
C THR A 240 -14.62 -5.80 9.15
N GLY A 241 -14.75 -4.67 8.43
CA GLY A 241 -15.26 -4.65 7.06
C GLY A 241 -14.31 -5.30 6.06
N ASN A 242 -14.78 -5.53 4.84
CA ASN A 242 -13.92 -5.99 3.76
C ASN A 242 -13.00 -4.85 3.29
N CYS A 243 -11.69 -5.09 3.30
CA CYS A 243 -10.69 -4.25 2.67
C CYS A 243 -10.17 -4.94 1.43
N TYR A 244 -10.17 -4.26 0.31
CA TYR A 244 -9.71 -4.74 -0.98
C TYR A 244 -8.49 -3.97 -1.44
N LYS A 245 -7.58 -4.63 -2.15
CA LYS A 245 -6.50 -4.00 -2.89
C LYS A 245 -6.69 -4.31 -4.39
N PRO A 246 -7.38 -3.44 -5.13
CA PRO A 246 -7.66 -3.74 -6.53
C PRO A 246 -6.40 -3.69 -7.40
N ASP A 247 -6.28 -4.64 -8.31
CA ASP A 247 -5.24 -4.73 -9.33
C ASP A 247 -5.74 -5.59 -10.50
N GLY A 248 -5.34 -5.26 -11.72
CA GLY A 248 -5.87 -5.87 -12.95
C GLY A 248 -6.97 -5.06 -13.65
N ASN A 249 -7.45 -5.55 -14.80
CA ASN A 249 -8.31 -4.78 -15.70
C ASN A 249 -9.70 -4.47 -15.10
N GLY A 250 -10.20 -5.32 -14.22
CA GLY A 250 -11.47 -5.15 -13.53
C GLY A 250 -11.49 -3.98 -12.55
N ALA A 251 -10.33 -3.62 -12.00
CA ALA A 251 -10.14 -2.46 -11.14
C ALA A 251 -10.29 -1.12 -11.89
N ALA A 252 -10.47 -1.13 -13.21
CA ALA A 252 -10.91 0.04 -13.98
C ALA A 252 -12.40 0.36 -13.80
N TRP A 253 -13.19 -0.59 -13.31
CA TRP A 253 -14.67 -0.55 -13.24
C TRP A 253 -15.38 -0.50 -14.61
N SER A 254 -14.66 -0.79 -15.70
CA SER A 254 -15.18 -0.82 -17.08
C SER A 254 -16.08 -2.03 -17.35
N THR A 255 -17.09 -1.85 -18.20
CA THR A 255 -17.97 -2.95 -18.67
C THR A 255 -17.25 -3.99 -19.52
N SER A 256 -16.09 -3.66 -20.09
CA SER A 256 -15.37 -4.57 -20.99
C SER A 256 -14.60 -5.68 -20.26
N ASN A 257 -14.10 -5.41 -19.06
CA ASN A 257 -13.16 -6.30 -18.35
C ASN A 257 -13.43 -6.41 -16.84
N PHE A 258 -14.63 -6.06 -16.37
CA PHE A 258 -14.95 -6.16 -14.95
C PHE A 258 -14.82 -7.61 -14.44
N SER A 259 -14.08 -7.77 -13.36
CA SER A 259 -13.81 -9.05 -12.71
C SER A 259 -13.71 -8.81 -11.21
N LEU A 260 -14.47 -9.56 -10.42
CA LEU A 260 -14.37 -9.53 -8.96
C LEU A 260 -13.05 -10.13 -8.44
N ALA A 261 -12.38 -10.96 -9.25
CA ALA A 261 -11.08 -11.53 -8.90
C ALA A 261 -9.97 -10.47 -8.81
N ASP A 262 -10.17 -9.32 -9.48
CA ASP A 262 -9.24 -8.20 -9.50
C ASP A 262 -9.37 -7.32 -8.23
N PHE A 263 -10.27 -7.68 -7.31
CA PHE A 263 -10.48 -7.04 -6.01
C PHE A 263 -9.99 -7.98 -4.91
N GLU A 264 -8.66 -8.11 -4.79
CA GLU A 264 -8.04 -8.99 -3.80
C GLU A 264 -8.42 -8.54 -2.37
N LYS A 265 -8.99 -9.44 -1.58
CA LYS A 265 -9.28 -9.18 -0.17
C LYS A 265 -8.00 -9.15 0.66
N LYS A 266 -7.93 -8.20 1.58
CA LYS A 266 -6.87 -8.03 2.58
C LYS A 266 -7.37 -8.16 4.01
N THR A 267 -8.68 -8.17 4.18
CA THR A 267 -9.37 -8.61 5.39
C THR A 267 -10.43 -9.62 4.97
N ASN A 268 -10.85 -10.49 5.89
CA ASN A 268 -11.85 -11.52 5.62
C ASN A 268 -11.50 -12.40 4.40
N GLU A 269 -10.23 -12.74 4.20
CA GLU A 269 -9.70 -13.41 3.00
C GLU A 269 -10.35 -14.77 2.72
N THR A 270 -10.79 -15.47 3.76
CA THR A 270 -11.47 -16.77 3.65
C THR A 270 -12.96 -16.64 3.32
N ASN A 271 -13.53 -15.44 3.40
CA ASN A 271 -14.93 -15.20 3.08
C ASN A 271 -15.10 -14.94 1.58
N SER A 272 -15.77 -15.86 0.88
CA SER A 272 -16.06 -15.77 -0.55
C SER A 272 -17.26 -14.88 -0.91
N ASP A 273 -17.26 -13.64 -0.46
CA ASP A 273 -18.33 -12.66 -0.68
C ASP A 273 -17.79 -11.30 -1.16
N TRP A 274 -18.12 -10.92 -2.39
CA TRP A 274 -17.78 -9.61 -3.00
C TRP A 274 -19.06 -8.83 -3.38
N SER A 275 -20.17 -9.12 -2.71
CA SER A 275 -21.46 -8.50 -3.01
C SER A 275 -21.45 -6.97 -2.87
N ASP A 276 -20.58 -6.42 -2.02
CA ASP A 276 -20.37 -4.98 -1.86
C ASP A 276 -19.72 -4.33 -3.08
N ILE A 277 -18.65 -4.94 -3.61
CA ILE A 277 -18.01 -4.51 -4.87
C ILE A 277 -18.98 -4.66 -6.04
N GLN A 278 -19.71 -5.76 -6.11
CA GLN A 278 -20.73 -5.96 -7.15
C GLN A 278 -21.83 -4.90 -7.06
N ALA A 279 -22.28 -4.53 -5.85
CA ALA A 279 -23.30 -3.51 -5.67
C ALA A 279 -22.83 -2.13 -6.15
N VAL A 280 -21.58 -1.75 -5.91
CA VAL A 280 -20.99 -0.51 -6.47
C VAL A 280 -20.97 -0.56 -7.99
N TYR A 281 -20.54 -1.67 -8.58
CA TYR A 281 -20.51 -1.83 -10.04
C TYR A 281 -21.92 -1.73 -10.66
N ASP A 282 -22.90 -2.42 -10.08
CA ASP A 282 -24.29 -2.40 -10.55
C ASP A 282 -24.90 -1.00 -10.43
N ALA A 283 -24.64 -0.29 -9.33
CA ALA A 283 -25.09 1.08 -9.14
C ALA A 283 -24.43 2.05 -10.14
N LEU A 284 -23.12 1.90 -10.39
CA LEU A 284 -22.35 2.72 -11.34
C LEU A 284 -22.87 2.58 -12.78
N HIS A 285 -23.27 1.37 -13.19
CA HIS A 285 -23.73 1.07 -14.55
C HIS A 285 -25.26 1.06 -14.70
N ALA A 286 -26.00 1.50 -13.67
CA ALA A 286 -27.46 1.50 -13.68
C ALA A 286 -28.02 2.40 -14.82
N PRO A 287 -29.06 1.95 -15.56
CA PRO A 287 -29.69 2.76 -16.60
C PRO A 287 -30.27 4.10 -16.12
N SER A 288 -30.57 4.22 -14.81
CA SER A 288 -31.00 5.47 -14.20
C SER A 288 -29.97 6.59 -14.38
N ARG A 289 -28.69 6.28 -14.61
CA ARG A 289 -27.64 7.29 -14.87
C ARG A 289 -28.07 8.33 -15.90
N THR A 290 -28.71 7.89 -16.98
CA THR A 290 -29.19 8.76 -18.06
C THR A 290 -30.70 9.00 -18.02
N ALA A 291 -31.47 8.09 -17.43
CA ALA A 291 -32.94 8.18 -17.40
C ALA A 291 -33.48 8.99 -16.20
N ASP A 292 -32.82 8.93 -15.05
CA ASP A 292 -33.19 9.58 -13.80
C ASP A 292 -31.93 9.78 -12.92
N THR A 293 -31.22 10.88 -13.17
CA THR A 293 -29.96 11.18 -12.47
C THR A 293 -30.16 11.31 -10.96
N SER A 294 -31.32 11.73 -10.47
CA SER A 294 -31.60 11.82 -9.04
C SER A 294 -31.66 10.43 -8.39
N LEU A 295 -32.35 9.48 -9.02
CA LEU A 295 -32.38 8.08 -8.55
C LEU A 295 -30.99 7.43 -8.66
N TYR A 296 -30.27 7.68 -9.75
CA TYR A 296 -28.90 7.17 -9.91
C TYR A 296 -27.98 7.60 -8.77
N LYS A 297 -27.97 8.90 -8.46
CA LYS A 297 -27.17 9.44 -7.35
C LYS A 297 -27.53 8.76 -6.03
N ALA A 298 -28.82 8.70 -5.69
CA ALA A 298 -29.27 8.07 -4.45
C ALA A 298 -28.84 6.60 -4.33
N ASN A 299 -28.88 5.84 -5.44
CA ASN A 299 -28.46 4.44 -5.44
C ASN A 299 -26.93 4.28 -5.35
N LEU A 300 -26.16 5.14 -6.03
CA LEU A 300 -24.70 5.10 -5.97
C LEU A 300 -24.20 5.52 -4.57
N GLU A 301 -24.73 6.61 -4.02
CA GLU A 301 -24.40 7.13 -2.69
C GLU A 301 -24.84 6.17 -1.55
N ALA A 302 -25.71 5.20 -1.83
CA ALA A 302 -26.12 4.18 -0.87
C ALA A 302 -25.11 3.02 -0.71
N VAL A 303 -24.13 2.90 -1.61
CA VAL A 303 -23.14 1.81 -1.62
C VAL A 303 -21.69 2.30 -1.77
N PHE A 304 -21.48 3.52 -2.25
CA PHE A 304 -20.17 4.11 -2.48
C PHE A 304 -20.09 5.50 -1.86
N ASP A 305 -18.98 5.78 -1.19
CA ASP A 305 -18.70 7.08 -0.61
C ASP A 305 -18.24 8.07 -1.69
N VAL A 306 -19.22 8.58 -2.45
CA VAL A 306 -18.98 9.52 -3.56
C VAL A 306 -18.33 10.80 -3.06
N ASP A 307 -18.71 11.29 -1.87
CA ASP A 307 -18.15 12.51 -1.28
C ASP A 307 -16.64 12.36 -1.05
N LEU A 308 -16.24 11.27 -0.39
CA LEU A 308 -14.85 10.96 -0.17
C LEU A 308 -14.08 10.76 -1.48
N PHE A 309 -14.69 10.09 -2.47
CA PHE A 309 -14.05 9.89 -3.76
C PHE A 309 -13.82 11.22 -4.52
N LEU A 310 -14.78 12.13 -4.50
CA LEU A 310 -14.64 13.46 -5.10
C LEU A 310 -13.52 14.27 -4.42
N LYS A 311 -13.41 14.15 -3.11
CA LYS A 311 -12.34 14.78 -2.33
C LYS A 311 -10.96 14.18 -2.67
N TYR A 312 -10.85 12.85 -2.73
CA TYR A 312 -9.66 12.16 -3.24
C TYR A 312 -9.30 12.65 -4.65
N LEU A 313 -10.27 12.70 -5.56
CA LEU A 313 -10.05 13.09 -6.94
C LEU A 313 -9.52 14.53 -7.04
N ALA A 314 -10.08 15.47 -6.26
CA ALA A 314 -9.62 16.86 -6.20
C ALA A 314 -8.17 16.99 -5.73
N VAL A 315 -7.79 16.25 -4.68
CA VAL A 315 -6.40 16.23 -4.21
C VAL A 315 -5.49 15.62 -5.28
N ASN A 316 -5.85 14.44 -5.80
CA ASN A 316 -5.05 13.67 -6.75
C ASN A 316 -4.78 14.42 -8.05
N THR A 317 -5.79 15.11 -8.60
CA THR A 317 -5.65 15.92 -9.83
C THR A 317 -4.83 17.19 -9.57
N THR A 318 -4.96 17.80 -8.38
CA THR A 318 -4.18 18.99 -8.02
C THR A 318 -2.70 18.67 -7.89
N ILE A 319 -2.33 17.64 -7.13
CA ILE A 319 -0.94 17.24 -6.88
C ILE A 319 -0.28 16.51 -8.05
N GLN A 320 -1.06 16.17 -9.09
CA GLN A 320 -0.63 15.37 -10.24
C GLN A 320 0.04 14.05 -9.83
N ASN A 321 -0.76 13.13 -9.29
CA ASN A 321 -0.34 11.75 -9.09
C ASN A 321 -0.86 10.85 -10.22
N TRP A 322 0.02 10.62 -11.20
CA TRP A 322 -0.36 9.99 -12.47
C TRP A 322 -0.48 8.46 -12.41
N ASP A 323 0.23 7.79 -11.48
CA ASP A 323 0.29 6.33 -11.40
C ASP A 323 -0.89 5.76 -10.59
N THR A 324 -2.09 6.29 -10.80
CA THR A 324 -3.29 5.98 -10.01
C THR A 324 -4.55 5.85 -10.89
N TYR A 325 -5.69 5.51 -10.27
CA TYR A 325 -6.98 5.36 -10.92
C TYR A 325 -7.33 6.53 -11.87
N GLY A 326 -7.73 6.21 -13.10
CA GLY A 326 -7.94 7.17 -14.19
C GLY A 326 -6.80 7.18 -15.23
N ARG A 327 -5.68 6.55 -14.88
CA ARG A 327 -4.55 6.24 -15.79
C ARG A 327 -4.05 4.81 -15.60
N MET A 328 -4.05 4.33 -14.35
CA MET A 328 -3.67 2.98 -13.95
C MET A 328 -4.77 2.30 -13.17
N THR A 329 -4.75 0.96 -13.13
CA THR A 329 -5.79 0.15 -12.47
C THR A 329 -5.41 -0.25 -11.03
N HIS A 330 -4.44 0.42 -10.44
CA HIS A 330 -3.87 0.08 -9.13
C HIS A 330 -3.64 1.33 -8.27
N ASN A 331 -2.92 1.16 -7.15
CA ASN A 331 -2.52 2.21 -6.21
C ASN A 331 -3.68 2.84 -5.42
N TYR A 332 -4.64 1.98 -5.05
CA TYR A 332 -5.68 2.32 -4.08
C TYR A 332 -6.14 1.07 -3.31
N TYR A 333 -6.77 1.30 -2.16
CA TYR A 333 -7.57 0.32 -1.45
C TYR A 333 -9.03 0.77 -1.42
N LEU A 334 -9.92 -0.19 -1.21
CA LEU A 334 -11.33 0.03 -0.97
C LEU A 334 -11.69 -0.60 0.35
N TYR A 335 -12.40 0.14 1.21
CA TYR A 335 -12.88 -0.39 2.48
C TYR A 335 -14.40 -0.30 2.57
N ASN A 336 -15.08 -1.41 2.79
CA ASN A 336 -16.48 -1.41 3.17
C ASN A 336 -16.59 -1.03 4.64
N ASN A 337 -16.88 0.24 4.93
CA ASN A 337 -16.96 0.74 6.29
C ASN A 337 -18.23 0.23 6.99
N PRO A 338 -18.14 -0.63 8.03
CA PRO A 338 -19.32 -1.20 8.70
C PRO A 338 -20.22 -0.16 9.38
N SER A 339 -19.71 1.04 9.67
CA SER A 339 -20.48 2.12 10.29
C SER A 339 -21.43 2.80 9.29
N THR A 340 -21.09 2.79 7.99
CA THR A 340 -21.87 3.47 6.93
C THR A 340 -22.40 2.49 5.88
N ASN A 341 -21.86 1.27 5.81
CA ASN A 341 -22.02 0.29 4.73
C ASN A 341 -21.66 0.84 3.34
N LEU A 342 -20.74 1.81 3.28
CA LEU A 342 -20.23 2.37 2.03
C LEU A 342 -18.84 1.84 1.74
N ILE A 343 -18.56 1.61 0.45
CA ILE A 343 -17.19 1.46 -0.05
C ILE A 343 -16.52 2.84 -0.04
N SER A 344 -15.48 2.97 0.77
CA SER A 344 -14.64 4.17 0.92
C SER A 344 -13.30 3.99 0.20
N TRP A 345 -12.83 5.05 -0.46
CA TRP A 345 -11.58 5.07 -1.22
C TRP A 345 -10.38 5.43 -0.33
N ILE A 346 -9.27 4.71 -0.47
CA ILE A 346 -8.02 4.96 0.26
C ILE A 346 -6.84 5.01 -0.73
N PRO A 347 -6.12 6.15 -0.87
CA PRO A 347 -4.96 6.26 -1.75
C PRO A 347 -3.78 5.43 -1.23
N TRP A 348 -2.94 4.94 -2.14
CA TRP A 348 -1.75 4.14 -1.83
C TRP A 348 -0.66 4.35 -2.88
N ASP A 349 0.62 4.15 -2.52
CA ASP A 349 1.77 4.24 -3.44
C ASP A 349 1.81 5.58 -4.19
N ASN A 350 2.07 6.66 -3.45
CA ASN A 350 2.05 8.03 -3.96
C ASN A 350 3.45 8.56 -4.33
N ASN A 351 4.44 7.69 -4.52
CA ASN A 351 5.82 8.08 -4.88
C ASN A 351 5.90 8.78 -6.26
N GLU A 352 4.89 8.58 -7.11
CA GLU A 352 4.80 9.16 -8.45
C GLU A 352 4.02 10.50 -8.50
N ALA A 353 3.69 11.10 -7.35
CA ALA A 353 3.05 12.42 -7.26
C ALA A 353 4.00 13.61 -7.52
N PHE A 354 3.46 14.82 -7.67
CA PHE A 354 4.20 16.08 -7.85
C PHE A 354 5.11 16.11 -9.09
N GLN A 355 4.60 15.55 -10.19
CA GLN A 355 5.23 15.58 -11.50
C GLN A 355 4.17 15.52 -12.60
N ASP A 356 4.50 15.94 -13.82
CA ASP A 356 3.54 15.98 -14.93
C ASP A 356 2.99 14.59 -15.29
N GLY A 357 3.75 13.54 -14.94
CA GLY A 357 3.48 12.14 -15.22
C GLY A 357 4.34 11.58 -16.35
N LYS A 358 4.37 10.26 -16.48
CA LYS A 358 5.12 9.58 -17.56
C LYS A 358 4.29 9.56 -18.85
N MET A 359 4.41 8.49 -19.65
CA MET A 359 3.66 8.35 -20.89
C MET A 359 2.16 8.26 -20.60
N GLY A 360 1.42 9.34 -20.89
CA GLY A 360 -0.02 9.48 -20.64
C GLY A 360 -0.39 10.66 -19.74
N GLY A 361 0.58 11.21 -19.00
CA GLY A 361 0.38 12.36 -18.10
C GLY A 361 -0.60 12.09 -16.94
N SER A 362 -0.72 13.08 -16.07
CA SER A 362 -1.76 13.11 -15.03
C SER A 362 -3.15 13.47 -15.60
N LEU A 363 -4.20 13.27 -14.80
CA LEU A 363 -5.55 13.76 -15.12
C LEU A 363 -5.57 15.29 -15.23
N SER A 364 -6.25 15.83 -16.25
CA SER A 364 -6.61 17.25 -16.32
C SER A 364 -7.61 17.62 -15.22
N PHE A 365 -7.70 18.92 -14.87
CA PHE A 365 -8.75 19.37 -13.94
C PHE A 365 -10.14 19.24 -14.57
N GLU A 366 -10.21 19.38 -15.89
CA GLU A 366 -11.41 19.30 -16.70
C GLU A 366 -11.98 17.88 -16.73
N LEU A 367 -11.13 16.86 -16.54
CA LEU A 367 -11.43 15.42 -16.65
C LEU A 367 -11.98 15.03 -18.04
N ASP A 368 -11.75 15.86 -19.05
CA ASP A 368 -12.17 15.66 -20.44
C ASP A 368 -11.23 14.71 -21.20
N ASP A 369 -10.02 14.53 -20.69
CA ASP A 369 -9.04 13.54 -21.14
C ASP A 369 -9.36 12.11 -20.64
N VAL A 370 -10.41 11.95 -19.84
CA VAL A 370 -10.87 10.66 -19.32
C VAL A 370 -11.77 9.98 -20.34
N VAL A 371 -11.30 8.85 -20.87
CA VAL A 371 -12.09 8.04 -21.80
C VAL A 371 -13.13 7.24 -21.01
N GLU A 372 -14.40 7.56 -21.20
CA GLU A 372 -15.54 6.95 -20.50
C GLU A 372 -15.52 5.41 -20.50
N LYS A 373 -15.18 4.80 -21.65
CA LYS A 373 -15.14 3.33 -21.78
C LYS A 373 -14.08 2.69 -20.88
N ASP A 374 -13.01 3.42 -20.59
CA ASP A 374 -11.85 2.92 -19.84
C ASP A 374 -11.99 3.24 -18.35
N TRP A 375 -12.53 4.42 -18.01
CA TRP A 375 -12.62 4.93 -16.64
C TRP A 375 -14.04 5.46 -16.31
N PRO A 376 -15.06 4.58 -16.31
CA PRO A 376 -16.44 5.01 -16.17
C PRO A 376 -16.74 5.69 -14.83
N LEU A 377 -16.06 5.33 -13.73
CA LEU A 377 -16.33 5.96 -12.42
C LEU A 377 -16.07 7.47 -12.46
N ILE A 378 -14.89 7.88 -12.94
CA ILE A 378 -14.56 9.30 -13.09
C ILE A 378 -15.47 9.94 -14.14
N ALA A 379 -15.60 9.33 -15.33
CA ALA A 379 -16.36 9.92 -16.41
C ALA A 379 -17.85 10.11 -16.07
N TYR A 380 -18.49 9.15 -15.40
CA TYR A 380 -19.91 9.23 -15.04
C TYR A 380 -20.14 10.25 -13.92
N ILE A 381 -19.29 10.28 -12.90
CA ILE A 381 -19.43 11.23 -11.80
C ILE A 381 -19.14 12.67 -12.29
N ALA A 382 -18.10 12.87 -13.11
CA ALA A 382 -17.74 14.19 -13.64
C ALA A 382 -18.81 14.81 -14.55
N ASN A 383 -19.64 13.97 -15.20
CA ASN A 383 -20.74 14.41 -16.07
C ASN A 383 -22.03 14.78 -15.31
N ILE A 384 -22.08 14.59 -13.98
CA ILE A 384 -23.21 15.00 -13.15
C ILE A 384 -22.93 16.40 -12.58
N PRO A 385 -23.72 17.44 -12.94
CA PRO A 385 -23.41 18.83 -12.60
C PRO A 385 -23.19 19.09 -11.10
N SER A 386 -23.96 18.42 -10.22
CA SER A 386 -23.79 18.59 -8.77
C SER A 386 -22.47 18.01 -8.24
N TYR A 387 -22.05 16.85 -8.77
CA TYR A 387 -20.77 16.25 -8.38
C TYR A 387 -19.60 17.05 -8.94
N ARG A 388 -19.72 17.54 -10.19
CA ARG A 388 -18.73 18.44 -10.77
C ARG A 388 -18.57 19.73 -9.97
N ALA A 389 -19.67 20.33 -9.54
CA ALA A 389 -19.63 21.51 -8.67
C ALA A 389 -18.94 21.23 -7.33
N GLN A 390 -19.21 20.06 -6.73
CA GLN A 390 -18.57 19.64 -5.48
C GLN A 390 -17.07 19.35 -5.64
N TYR A 391 -16.68 18.66 -6.71
CA TYR A 391 -15.27 18.47 -7.07
C TYR A 391 -14.52 19.81 -7.23
N ASN A 392 -15.11 20.77 -7.95
CA ASN A 392 -14.53 22.10 -8.10
C ASN A 392 -14.42 22.84 -6.75
N ALA A 393 -15.44 22.71 -5.89
CA ALA A 393 -15.39 23.28 -4.54
C ALA A 393 -14.26 22.65 -3.71
N TYR A 394 -14.02 21.35 -3.82
CA TYR A 394 -12.90 20.68 -3.16
C TYR A 394 -11.54 21.08 -3.71
N ILE A 395 -11.39 21.28 -5.03
CA ILE A 395 -10.15 21.86 -5.57
C ILE A 395 -9.91 23.25 -4.96
N GLN A 396 -10.93 24.11 -4.97
CA GLN A 396 -10.82 25.48 -4.45
C GLN A 396 -10.42 25.50 -2.98
N ASP A 397 -11.06 24.67 -2.15
CA ASP A 397 -10.75 24.57 -0.72
C ASP A 397 -9.34 24.01 -0.51
N PHE A 398 -8.97 22.96 -1.24
CA PHE A 398 -7.64 22.35 -1.14
C PHE A 398 -6.52 23.34 -1.46
N ILE A 399 -6.60 24.09 -2.56
CA ILE A 399 -5.55 25.05 -2.93
C ILE A 399 -5.48 26.27 -2.01
N ASN A 400 -6.59 26.64 -1.37
CA ASN A 400 -6.64 27.77 -0.45
C ASN A 400 -6.23 27.41 0.99
N THR A 401 -6.20 26.12 1.33
CA THR A 401 -5.93 25.64 2.69
C THR A 401 -4.73 24.71 2.73
N THR A 402 -4.90 23.46 2.32
CA THR A 402 -3.93 22.39 2.50
C THR A 402 -2.73 22.53 1.58
N PHE A 403 -2.96 22.96 0.33
CA PHE A 403 -1.98 23.06 -0.75
C PHE A 403 -1.57 24.51 -1.10
N GLU A 404 -1.73 25.44 -0.16
CA GLU A 404 -1.31 26.83 -0.35
C GLU A 404 0.22 26.91 -0.55
N PRO A 405 0.74 27.64 -1.55
CA PRO A 405 2.17 27.59 -1.91
C PRO A 405 3.16 27.92 -0.79
N ASN A 406 2.90 28.93 0.05
CA ASN A 406 3.83 29.29 1.13
C ASN A 406 3.84 28.22 2.24
N LYS A 407 2.67 27.66 2.56
CA LYS A 407 2.54 26.54 3.49
C LYS A 407 3.31 25.33 2.98
N MET A 408 3.11 24.95 1.72
CA MET A 408 3.81 23.82 1.10
C MET A 408 5.32 24.04 1.05
N GLN A 409 5.77 25.23 0.65
CA GLN A 409 7.20 25.58 0.66
C GLN A 409 7.81 25.45 2.07
N THR A 410 7.08 25.88 3.10
CA THR A 410 7.50 25.72 4.50
C THR A 410 7.61 24.25 4.88
N GLN A 411 6.64 23.42 4.50
CA GLN A 411 6.66 21.97 4.72
C GLN A 411 7.86 21.31 4.04
N TYR A 412 8.10 21.55 2.74
CA TYR A 412 9.23 20.97 2.02
C TYR A 412 10.59 21.37 2.62
N ASN A 413 10.76 22.64 3.01
CA ASN A 413 11.99 23.10 3.66
C ASN A 413 12.19 22.48 5.06
N GLY A 414 11.10 22.29 5.81
CA GLY A 414 11.11 21.58 7.08
C GLY A 414 11.55 20.12 6.92
N LEU A 415 10.95 19.40 5.98
CA LEU A 415 11.31 18.02 5.67
C LEU A 415 12.75 17.93 5.16
N LYS A 416 13.19 18.85 4.29
CA LYS A 416 14.58 18.95 3.83
C LYS A 416 15.53 19.00 5.01
N THR A 417 15.25 19.86 5.99
CA THR A 417 16.06 20.01 7.20
C THR A 417 16.12 18.71 8.01
N ILE A 418 14.98 18.01 8.14
CA ILE A 418 14.90 16.73 8.87
C ILE A 418 15.73 15.64 8.18
N ILE A 419 15.66 15.53 6.85
CA ILE A 419 16.22 14.38 6.12
C ILE A 419 17.63 14.61 5.57
N GLN A 420 18.11 15.85 5.47
CA GLN A 420 19.39 16.20 4.83
C GLN A 420 20.56 15.34 5.34
N ALA A 421 20.66 15.14 6.65
CA ALA A 421 21.75 14.36 7.24
C ALA A 421 21.71 12.88 6.83
N SER A 422 20.52 12.31 6.60
CA SER A 422 20.33 10.94 6.12
C SER A 422 20.58 10.82 4.62
N VAL A 423 20.15 11.80 3.84
CA VAL A 423 20.40 11.86 2.39
C VAL A 423 21.92 11.97 2.12
N ASN A 424 22.64 12.77 2.91
CA ASN A 424 24.10 12.89 2.77
C ASN A 424 24.88 11.60 3.08
N LYS A 425 24.24 10.62 3.73
CA LYS A 425 24.83 9.30 4.00
C LYS A 425 24.56 8.28 2.89
N GLU A 426 23.70 8.60 1.92
CA GLU A 426 23.41 7.71 0.78
C GLU A 426 24.71 7.30 0.09
N VAL A 427 24.82 6.03 -0.30
CA VAL A 427 26.05 5.47 -0.91
C VAL A 427 25.75 4.82 -2.25
N SER A 428 26.78 4.73 -3.10
CA SER A 428 26.70 4.02 -4.37
C SER A 428 26.19 2.59 -4.18
N GLY A 429 25.28 2.15 -5.05
CA GLY A 429 24.59 0.86 -4.96
C GLY A 429 23.40 0.84 -4.01
N TYR A 430 23.23 1.84 -3.15
CA TYR A 430 22.11 1.97 -2.21
C TYR A 430 21.53 3.38 -2.24
N THR A 431 21.36 3.93 -3.45
CA THR A 431 20.76 5.25 -3.66
C THR A 431 20.18 5.38 -5.06
N TYR A 432 19.16 6.22 -5.22
CA TYR A 432 18.62 6.61 -6.52
C TYR A 432 19.10 7.99 -6.98
N LEU A 433 19.88 8.69 -6.15
CA LEU A 433 20.54 9.92 -6.55
C LEU A 433 21.66 9.63 -7.54
N LYS A 434 21.74 10.43 -8.61
CA LYS A 434 22.77 10.35 -9.66
C LYS A 434 23.89 11.37 -9.42
N GLY A 435 23.65 12.38 -8.59
CA GLY A 435 24.62 13.42 -8.26
C GLY A 435 24.34 14.13 -6.93
N ALA A 436 25.33 14.86 -6.44
CA ALA A 436 25.29 15.53 -5.14
C ALA A 436 24.21 16.63 -5.02
N ASN A 437 23.77 17.20 -6.15
CA ASN A 437 22.78 18.27 -6.19
C ASN A 437 21.36 17.77 -6.49
N ASP A 438 21.18 16.47 -6.77
CA ASP A 438 19.90 15.94 -7.23
C ASP A 438 18.79 16.15 -6.20
N PHE A 439 19.11 15.94 -4.93
CA PHE A 439 18.17 16.18 -3.83
C PHE A 439 17.74 17.65 -3.75
N ASP A 440 18.70 18.58 -3.78
CA ASP A 440 18.42 20.01 -3.70
C ASP A 440 17.61 20.52 -4.91
N ASN A 441 17.94 20.01 -6.10
CA ASN A 441 17.21 20.30 -7.32
C ASN A 441 15.79 19.75 -7.25
N ALA A 442 15.60 18.50 -6.82
CA ALA A 442 14.28 17.88 -6.72
C ALA A 442 13.39 18.58 -5.68
N VAL A 443 13.94 19.03 -4.55
CA VAL A 443 13.18 19.86 -3.59
C VAL A 443 12.76 21.19 -4.22
N THR A 444 13.62 21.81 -5.01
CA THR A 444 13.28 23.04 -5.75
C THR A 444 12.19 22.77 -6.79
N GLU A 445 12.26 21.65 -7.49
CA GLU A 445 11.29 21.22 -8.50
C GLU A 445 9.89 21.03 -7.89
N ILE A 446 9.75 20.31 -6.77
CA ILE A 446 8.43 20.09 -6.14
C ILE A 446 7.82 21.39 -5.55
N ILE A 447 8.66 22.34 -5.10
CA ILE A 447 8.21 23.69 -4.70
C ILE A 447 7.65 24.46 -5.91
N ASN A 448 8.37 24.45 -7.03
CA ASN A 448 7.94 25.12 -8.26
C ASN A 448 6.70 24.45 -8.86
N HIS A 449 6.65 23.11 -8.82
CA HIS A 449 5.50 22.32 -9.24
C HIS A 449 4.26 22.74 -8.45
N THR A 450 4.36 22.84 -7.12
CA THR A 450 3.25 23.29 -6.26
C THR A 450 2.70 24.66 -6.70
N SER A 451 3.58 25.65 -6.92
CA SER A 451 3.18 26.99 -7.36
C SER A 451 2.49 26.97 -8.73
N THR A 452 3.00 26.13 -9.63
CA THR A 452 2.44 25.96 -10.99
C THR A 452 1.06 25.31 -10.92
N ARG A 453 0.88 24.29 -10.06
CA ARG A 453 -0.39 23.59 -9.88
C ARG A 453 -1.44 24.42 -9.16
N TYR A 454 -1.05 25.21 -8.16
CA TYR A 454 -1.94 26.23 -7.58
C TYR A 454 -2.48 27.16 -8.67
N THR A 455 -1.58 27.71 -9.51
CA THR A 455 -1.97 28.64 -10.58
C THR A 455 -2.88 27.96 -11.62
N ALA A 456 -2.58 26.72 -12.00
CA ALA A 456 -3.40 25.96 -12.94
C ALA A 456 -4.79 25.66 -12.38
N ALA A 457 -4.89 25.35 -11.09
CA ALA A 457 -6.17 25.10 -10.41
C ALA A 457 -7.00 26.39 -10.33
N ASP A 458 -6.39 27.50 -9.94
CA ASP A 458 -7.05 28.82 -9.87
C ASP A 458 -7.56 29.26 -11.25
N LEU A 459 -6.77 29.07 -12.32
CA LEU A 459 -7.20 29.34 -13.70
C LEU A 459 -8.31 28.40 -14.20
N TYR A 460 -8.36 27.17 -13.70
CA TYR A 460 -9.44 26.24 -14.06
C TYR A 460 -10.78 26.63 -13.39
N LEU A 461 -10.72 27.21 -12.20
CA LEU A 461 -11.89 27.57 -11.40
C LEU A 461 -12.53 28.91 -11.79
N ASN A 462 -11.78 29.80 -12.46
CA ASN A 462 -12.18 31.17 -12.81
C ASN A 462 -12.18 31.41 -14.33
#